data_AF-A0A4Q3UW95-F1
#
_entry.id   AF-A0A4Q3UW95-F1
#
_cell.length_a   1.000
_cell.length_b   1.000
_cell.length_c   1.000
_cell.angle_alpha   90.00
_cell.angle_beta   90.00
_cell.angle_gamma   90.00
#
_symmetry.space_group_name_H-M   'P 1'
#
loop_
_entity.id
_entity.type
_entity.pdbx_description
1 polymer ?
#
loop_
_entity_poly.entity_id
_entity_poly.type
_entity_poly.pdbx_seq_one_letter_code
_entity_poly.pdbx_strand_id
1 'polypeptide(L)'
;MKRRPFVIVGIGLALGATLFGTLLLKRREQLRWYGQDVPESGLVLNPKGANPGDPLNAERDFARIYQGMIAFRKQFGRLPTAKELDVERLQSGPFPLRQEDLESPDYKLADGVKLDTDHKGYVYDYWVPPRLNGKPKPAYPAPGERDVWISSGDIYIRRHQVVYPDLHSEMNITGCYVVLWSDGKIERIKPGDVLTYADSATSTSYTYPGAAGNPAGLVTQRENQKLVIAKMRDTKNKIVYAD
;
A
#
# COMPACT_ATOMS: atom_id res chain seq x y z
N MET A 1 36.96 -60.29 7.98
CA MET A 1 37.43 -58.91 7.65
C MET A 1 36.94 -58.54 6.26
N LYS A 2 36.67 -57.24 6.03
CA LYS A 2 36.21 -56.55 4.80
C LYS A 2 34.69 -56.46 4.59
N ARG A 3 34.11 -55.44 5.24
CA ARG A 3 32.95 -54.68 4.73
C ARG A 3 33.41 -53.83 3.53
N ARG A 4 32.61 -53.76 2.47
CA ARG A 4 32.66 -52.67 1.47
C ARG A 4 31.33 -51.90 1.55
N PRO A 5 31.32 -50.57 1.71
CA PRO A 5 30.16 -49.72 1.46
C PRO A 5 30.18 -49.20 0.00
N PHE A 6 29.21 -48.34 -0.34
CA PHE A 6 28.93 -47.72 -1.65
C PHE A 6 28.12 -48.65 -2.58
N VAL A 7 26.89 -48.33 -2.99
CA VAL A 7 26.47 -47.12 -3.71
C VAL A 7 25.00 -46.77 -3.36
N ILE A 8 24.76 -45.62 -2.71
CA ILE A 8 23.48 -44.89 -2.80
C ILE A 8 23.83 -43.41 -2.92
N VAL A 9 24.44 -43.02 -4.04
CA VAL A 9 24.52 -41.62 -4.47
C VAL A 9 24.40 -41.68 -5.99
N GLY A 10 23.19 -41.54 -6.51
CA GLY A 10 22.96 -41.60 -7.96
C GLY A 10 21.51 -41.36 -8.37
N ILE A 11 20.55 -41.62 -7.48
CA ILE A 11 19.12 -41.49 -7.82
C ILE A 11 18.54 -40.12 -7.41
N GLY A 12 19.13 -39.44 -6.41
CA GLY A 12 18.64 -38.14 -5.92
C GLY A 12 18.93 -36.93 -6.84
N LEU A 13 20.03 -36.95 -7.60
CA LEU A 13 20.41 -35.83 -8.47
C LEU A 13 19.66 -35.83 -9.81
N ALA A 14 19.36 -37.01 -10.36
CA ALA A 14 18.60 -37.12 -11.60
C ALA A 14 17.16 -36.63 -11.41
N LEU A 15 16.46 -37.09 -10.37
CA LEU A 15 15.08 -36.66 -10.10
C LEU A 15 14.96 -35.17 -9.74
N GLY A 16 15.96 -34.62 -9.03
CA GLY A 16 16.01 -33.18 -8.74
C GLY A 16 16.20 -32.31 -9.98
N ALA A 17 17.06 -32.74 -10.91
CA ALA A 17 17.27 -32.04 -12.18
C ALA A 17 16.05 -32.12 -13.12
N THR A 18 15.35 -33.27 -13.16
CA THR A 18 14.14 -33.41 -13.97
C THR A 18 12.96 -32.62 -13.38
N LEU A 19 12.79 -32.59 -12.05
CA LEU A 19 11.75 -31.77 -11.41
C LEU A 19 12.05 -30.27 -11.57
N PHE A 20 13.30 -29.83 -11.41
CA PHE A 20 13.68 -28.43 -11.57
C PHE A 20 13.60 -27.99 -13.04
N GLY A 21 14.03 -28.85 -13.97
CA GLY A 21 13.91 -28.63 -15.41
C GLY A 21 12.45 -28.56 -15.88
N THR A 22 11.57 -29.44 -15.39
CA THR A 22 10.13 -29.39 -15.71
C THR A 22 9.42 -28.23 -15.03
N LEU A 23 9.85 -27.79 -13.84
CA LEU A 23 9.34 -26.55 -13.22
C LEU A 23 9.76 -25.31 -14.01
N LEU A 24 11.01 -25.26 -14.47
CA LEU A 24 11.53 -24.16 -15.30
C LEU A 24 10.91 -24.15 -16.69
N LEU A 25 10.65 -25.32 -17.29
CA LEU A 25 9.93 -25.47 -18.55
C LEU A 25 8.46 -25.07 -18.39
N LYS A 26 7.74 -25.55 -17.35
CA LYS A 26 6.37 -25.10 -17.06
C LYS A 26 6.29 -23.61 -16.78
N ARG A 27 7.27 -23.04 -16.08
CA ARG A 27 7.36 -21.60 -15.86
C ARG A 27 7.62 -20.88 -17.18
N ARG A 28 8.57 -21.33 -18.01
CA ARG A 28 8.81 -20.76 -19.35
C ARG A 28 7.61 -20.91 -20.30
N GLU A 29 6.87 -22.00 -20.22
CA GLU A 29 5.65 -22.23 -21.01
C GLU A 29 4.47 -21.39 -20.50
N GLN A 30 4.31 -21.25 -19.19
CA GLN A 30 3.35 -20.29 -18.61
C GLN A 30 3.70 -18.86 -19.00
N LEU A 31 4.97 -18.46 -18.89
CA LEU A 31 5.44 -17.13 -19.29
C LEU A 31 5.29 -16.91 -20.82
N ARG A 32 5.49 -17.96 -21.64
CA ARG A 32 5.19 -17.93 -23.09
C ARG A 32 3.70 -17.77 -23.37
N TRP A 33 2.84 -18.48 -22.66
CA TRP A 33 1.37 -18.35 -22.80
C TRP A 33 0.87 -16.97 -22.36
N TYR A 34 1.42 -16.39 -21.29
CA TYR A 34 1.06 -15.03 -20.87
C TYR A 34 1.62 -13.93 -21.79
N GLY A 35 2.74 -14.17 -22.48
CA GLY A 35 3.38 -13.18 -23.36
C GLY A 35 2.89 -13.20 -24.82
N GLN A 36 2.34 -14.32 -25.31
CA GLN A 36 1.90 -14.45 -26.71
C GLN A 36 0.59 -13.72 -27.03
N ASP A 37 -0.25 -13.45 -26.03
CA ASP A 37 -1.50 -12.69 -26.18
C ASP A 37 -1.37 -11.21 -25.76
N VAL A 38 -0.18 -10.79 -25.32
CA VAL A 38 0.12 -9.40 -24.96
C VAL A 38 0.60 -8.68 -26.22
N PRO A 39 -0.10 -7.64 -26.70
CA PRO A 39 0.34 -6.90 -27.89
C PRO A 39 1.69 -6.24 -27.65
N GLU A 40 2.45 -5.93 -28.71
CA GLU A 40 3.75 -5.24 -28.58
C GLU A 40 3.62 -3.89 -27.86
N SER A 41 2.47 -3.23 -27.98
CA SER A 41 2.13 -2.00 -27.25
C SER A 41 1.91 -2.21 -25.75
N GLY A 42 1.91 -3.46 -25.28
CA GLY A 42 1.57 -3.88 -23.93
C GLY A 42 0.06 -4.04 -23.71
N LEU A 43 -0.29 -4.95 -22.81
CA LEU A 43 -1.62 -5.18 -22.30
C LEU A 43 -1.91 -4.17 -21.19
N VAL A 44 -2.85 -3.26 -21.44
CA VAL A 44 -3.34 -2.33 -20.41
C VAL A 44 -4.25 -3.09 -19.46
N LEU A 45 -3.81 -3.26 -18.21
CA LEU A 45 -4.65 -3.74 -17.13
C LEU A 45 -5.53 -2.56 -16.66
N ASN A 46 -6.84 -2.76 -16.66
CA ASN A 46 -7.87 -1.75 -16.36
C ASN A 46 -7.97 -0.58 -17.36
N PRO A 47 -8.18 -0.83 -18.67
CA PRO A 47 -8.14 0.20 -19.71
C PRO A 47 -9.26 1.24 -19.62
N LYS A 48 -10.35 0.93 -18.90
CA LYS A 48 -11.44 1.88 -18.68
C LYS A 48 -11.22 2.75 -17.44
N GLY A 49 -10.35 2.31 -16.51
CA GLY A 49 -10.30 2.81 -15.13
C GLY A 49 -11.67 2.70 -14.45
N ALA A 50 -11.75 2.65 -13.13
CA ALA A 50 -12.95 3.24 -12.54
C ALA A 50 -12.82 4.78 -12.70
N ASN A 51 -13.90 5.56 -12.63
CA ASN A 51 -13.79 7.01 -12.38
C ASN A 51 -13.69 7.21 -10.87
N PRO A 52 -12.59 7.76 -10.32
CA PRO A 52 -12.45 7.81 -8.87
C PRO A 52 -13.53 8.73 -8.35
N GLY A 53 -14.05 8.44 -7.16
CA GLY A 53 -14.91 9.39 -6.48
C GLY A 53 -14.23 10.75 -6.36
N ASP A 54 -14.99 11.79 -6.02
CA ASP A 54 -14.41 13.12 -5.83
C ASP A 54 -13.69 13.17 -4.47
N PRO A 55 -12.37 13.47 -4.42
CA PRO A 55 -11.65 13.63 -3.15
C PRO A 55 -12.26 14.72 -2.23
N LEU A 56 -13.06 15.65 -2.77
CA LEU A 56 -13.83 16.60 -1.96
C LEU A 56 -14.83 15.92 -1.00
N ASN A 57 -15.30 14.71 -1.33
CA ASN A 57 -16.18 13.93 -0.45
C ASN A 57 -15.44 13.58 0.84
N ALA A 58 -14.25 12.97 0.73
CA ALA A 58 -13.44 12.65 1.90
C ALA A 58 -13.01 13.90 2.70
N GLU A 59 -12.75 15.04 2.05
CA GLU A 59 -12.47 16.27 2.80
C GLU A 59 -13.65 16.71 3.67
N ARG A 60 -14.87 16.64 3.13
CA ARG A 60 -16.08 16.97 3.89
C ARG A 60 -16.31 15.98 5.04
N ASP A 61 -16.09 14.70 4.79
CA ASP A 61 -16.25 13.66 5.80
C ASP A 61 -15.19 13.80 6.90
N PHE A 62 -13.93 14.01 6.53
CA PHE A 62 -12.82 14.22 7.47
C PHE A 62 -13.02 15.46 8.34
N ALA A 63 -13.59 16.54 7.77
CA ALA A 63 -13.93 17.71 8.56
C ALA A 63 -14.97 17.38 9.65
N ARG A 64 -16.00 16.59 9.32
CA ARG A 64 -17.01 16.13 10.30
C ARG A 64 -16.40 15.18 11.33
N ILE A 65 -15.65 14.17 10.87
CA ILE A 65 -14.97 13.20 11.74
C ILE A 65 -14.01 13.91 12.71
N TYR A 66 -13.24 14.90 12.23
CA TYR A 66 -12.31 15.66 13.07
C TYR A 66 -13.02 16.36 14.22
N GLN A 67 -14.15 17.03 13.96
CA GLN A 67 -14.92 17.69 15.03
C GLN A 67 -15.39 16.69 16.08
N GLY A 68 -15.84 15.51 15.64
CA GLY A 68 -16.11 14.38 16.52
C GLY A 68 -14.86 14.03 17.34
N MET A 69 -13.78 13.57 16.70
CA MET A 69 -12.56 13.15 17.39
C MET A 69 -12.03 14.17 18.41
N ILE A 70 -12.12 15.47 18.10
CA ILE A 70 -11.74 16.56 19.02
C ILE A 70 -12.68 16.65 20.22
N ALA A 71 -13.99 16.56 20.04
CA ALA A 71 -14.94 16.55 21.16
C ALA A 71 -14.67 15.35 22.08
N PHE A 72 -14.42 14.17 21.51
CA PHE A 72 -14.07 12.96 22.27
C PHE A 72 -12.77 13.19 23.05
N ARG A 73 -11.75 13.71 22.37
CA ARG A 73 -10.44 13.98 22.97
C ARG A 73 -10.50 14.98 24.11
N LYS A 74 -11.33 16.03 24.00
CA LYS A 74 -11.56 17.01 25.07
C LYS A 74 -12.25 16.39 26.28
N GLN A 75 -13.19 15.48 26.07
CA GLN A 75 -13.95 14.83 27.15
C GLN A 75 -13.15 13.74 27.86
N PHE A 76 -12.41 12.91 27.12
CA PHE A 76 -11.77 11.70 27.65
C PHE A 76 -10.24 11.76 27.73
N GLY A 77 -9.61 12.82 27.23
CA GLY A 77 -8.15 12.98 27.21
C GLY A 77 -7.41 12.04 26.24
N ARG A 78 -8.13 11.28 25.41
CA ARG A 78 -7.58 10.30 24.45
C ARG A 78 -8.38 10.27 23.15
N LEU A 79 -7.87 9.60 22.12
CA LEU A 79 -8.62 9.35 20.88
C LEU A 79 -9.58 8.14 21.01
N PRO A 80 -10.67 8.08 20.22
CA PRO A 80 -11.61 6.96 20.27
C PRO A 80 -10.99 5.68 19.69
N THR A 81 -11.31 4.53 20.27
CA THR A 81 -10.93 3.21 19.73
C THR A 81 -11.85 2.78 18.58
N ALA A 82 -11.48 1.74 17.83
CA ALA A 82 -12.33 1.18 16.78
C ALA A 82 -13.75 0.84 17.27
N LYS A 83 -13.87 0.22 18.45
CA LYS A 83 -15.16 -0.12 19.06
C LYS A 83 -15.99 1.10 19.49
N GLU A 84 -15.35 2.25 19.74
CA GLU A 84 -16.04 3.48 20.13
C GLU A 84 -16.49 4.30 18.92
N LEU A 85 -15.93 4.03 17.75
CA LEU A 85 -16.45 4.52 16.48
C LEU A 85 -17.50 3.56 15.85
N ASP A 86 -17.70 2.37 16.41
CA ASP A 86 -18.70 1.41 15.94
C ASP A 86 -20.10 1.70 16.54
N VAL A 87 -20.95 2.30 15.70
CA VAL A 87 -22.40 2.58 15.70
C VAL A 87 -23.22 2.66 17.00
N GLU A 88 -23.12 1.74 17.95
CA GLU A 88 -24.09 1.67 19.06
C GLU A 88 -23.89 2.75 20.15
N ARG A 89 -22.71 3.38 20.20
CA ARG A 89 -22.38 4.42 21.21
C ARG A 89 -22.38 5.84 20.68
N LEU A 90 -22.45 6.04 19.37
CA LEU A 90 -22.41 7.36 18.74
C LEU A 90 -23.77 8.08 18.80
N GLN A 91 -24.88 7.34 18.96
CA GLN A 91 -26.23 7.91 18.91
C GLN A 91 -26.72 8.54 20.23
N SER A 92 -26.05 8.29 21.36
CA SER A 92 -26.53 8.68 22.70
C SER A 92 -25.66 9.71 23.42
N GLY A 93 -24.57 10.17 22.79
CA GLY A 93 -23.71 11.25 23.31
C GLY A 93 -23.91 12.58 22.56
N PRO A 94 -23.23 13.66 22.97
CA PRO A 94 -23.20 14.95 22.25
C PRO A 94 -22.45 14.88 20.90
N PHE A 95 -22.41 13.71 20.28
CA PHE A 95 -21.39 13.28 19.34
C PHE A 95 -22.03 12.79 18.03
N PRO A 96 -22.26 13.68 17.05
CA PRO A 96 -23.07 13.36 15.89
C PRO A 96 -22.24 12.74 14.75
N LEU A 97 -21.48 11.66 15.00
CA LEU A 97 -20.94 10.85 13.90
C LEU A 97 -21.90 9.69 13.62
N ARG A 98 -22.28 9.53 12.36
CA ARG A 98 -23.04 8.36 11.89
C ARG A 98 -22.08 7.37 11.25
N GLN A 99 -22.47 6.10 11.16
CA GLN A 99 -21.68 5.08 10.45
C GLN A 99 -21.33 5.53 9.02
N GLU A 100 -22.30 6.18 8.37
CA GLU A 100 -22.17 6.76 7.03
C GLU A 100 -21.04 7.80 6.92
N ASP A 101 -20.64 8.45 8.03
CA ASP A 101 -19.54 9.41 8.03
C ASP A 101 -18.17 8.71 8.12
N LEU A 102 -18.13 7.44 8.55
CA LEU A 102 -16.90 6.65 8.73
C LEU A 102 -16.60 5.75 7.52
N GLU A 103 -17.60 5.55 6.67
CA GLU A 103 -17.55 4.78 5.43
C GLU A 103 -17.55 5.72 4.22
N SER A 104 -16.88 5.33 3.13
CA SER A 104 -16.86 6.14 1.91
C SER A 104 -17.46 5.35 0.76
N PRO A 105 -18.64 5.70 0.22
CA PRO A 105 -19.23 4.95 -0.90
C PRO A 105 -18.32 4.91 -2.14
N ASP A 106 -17.37 5.84 -2.23
CA ASP A 106 -16.34 5.92 -3.26
C ASP A 106 -15.40 4.70 -3.26
N TYR A 107 -15.33 3.88 -2.20
CA TYR A 107 -14.53 2.63 -2.19
C TYR A 107 -14.94 1.69 -3.33
N LYS A 108 -16.22 1.71 -3.73
CA LYS A 108 -16.76 0.89 -4.83
C LYS A 108 -16.16 1.28 -6.20
N LEU A 109 -15.59 2.46 -6.27
CA LEU A 109 -14.95 3.03 -7.45
C LEU A 109 -13.42 2.95 -7.37
N ALA A 110 -12.83 2.34 -6.33
CA ALA A 110 -11.39 2.34 -6.13
C ALA A 110 -10.67 1.27 -6.99
N ASP A 111 -9.53 1.63 -7.57
CA ASP A 111 -8.68 0.69 -8.33
C ASP A 111 -7.82 -0.13 -7.36
N GLY A 112 -8.33 -1.30 -6.96
CA GLY A 112 -7.59 -2.27 -6.13
C GLY A 112 -8.16 -2.55 -4.75
N VAL A 113 -9.30 -1.95 -4.38
CA VAL A 113 -10.09 -2.41 -3.22
C VAL A 113 -10.84 -3.66 -3.66
N LYS A 114 -10.44 -4.83 -3.15
CA LYS A 114 -11.20 -6.06 -3.41
C LYS A 114 -12.53 -5.96 -2.65
N LEU A 115 -13.64 -6.19 -3.35
CA LEU A 115 -15.01 -6.11 -2.80
C LEU A 115 -15.30 -7.13 -1.69
N ASP A 116 -14.38 -8.07 -1.42
CA ASP A 116 -14.43 -9.04 -0.32
C ASP A 116 -13.76 -8.56 0.97
N THR A 117 -13.11 -7.39 0.96
CA THR A 117 -12.40 -6.85 2.13
C THR A 117 -13.32 -5.97 2.99
N ASP A 118 -13.16 -6.06 4.31
CA ASP A 118 -13.83 -5.23 5.33
C ASP A 118 -13.51 -3.72 5.23
N HIS A 119 -12.77 -3.28 4.22
CA HIS A 119 -12.37 -1.89 4.00
C HIS A 119 -13.46 -1.10 3.27
N LYS A 120 -14.60 -0.90 3.94
CA LYS A 120 -15.71 -0.05 3.46
C LYS A 120 -15.50 1.45 3.75
N GLY A 121 -14.43 1.79 4.46
CA GLY A 121 -14.22 3.14 4.98
C GLY A 121 -12.77 3.59 4.93
N TYR A 122 -12.52 4.64 5.70
CA TYR A 122 -11.22 5.28 5.76
C TYR A 122 -10.22 4.50 6.62
N VAL A 123 -8.93 4.72 6.40
CA VAL A 123 -7.85 4.13 7.20
C VAL A 123 -7.62 5.02 8.42
N TYR A 124 -7.88 4.49 9.61
CA TYR A 124 -7.64 5.17 10.88
C TYR A 124 -6.21 4.93 11.36
N ASP A 125 -5.27 5.68 10.78
CA ASP A 125 -3.83 5.54 10.99
C ASP A 125 -3.41 5.64 12.47
N TYR A 126 -4.16 6.35 13.32
CA TYR A 126 -3.82 6.44 14.75
C TYR A 126 -4.10 5.16 15.55
N TRP A 127 -4.86 4.19 15.00
CA TRP A 127 -5.10 2.88 15.65
C TRP A 127 -3.94 1.90 15.49
N VAL A 128 -3.13 2.09 14.45
CA VAL A 128 -2.05 1.18 14.02
C VAL A 128 -0.72 1.59 14.75
N PRO A 129 0.40 0.81 14.68
CA PRO A 129 1.52 0.82 15.61
C PRO A 129 2.17 2.21 15.85
N PRO A 130 3.09 2.31 16.84
CA PRO A 130 3.81 3.56 17.13
C PRO A 130 4.34 4.27 15.87
N ARG A 131 4.63 5.56 16.00
CA ARG A 131 5.35 6.34 14.98
C ARG A 131 6.55 5.54 14.47
N LEU A 132 7.01 5.80 13.25
CA LEU A 132 8.12 5.04 12.65
C LEU A 132 9.42 5.06 13.46
N ASN A 133 9.61 6.07 14.31
CA ASN A 133 10.71 6.13 15.28
C ASN A 133 10.47 5.34 16.58
N GLY A 134 9.43 4.50 16.64
CA GLY A 134 9.05 3.69 17.80
C GLY A 134 8.30 4.43 18.91
N LYS A 135 8.12 5.75 18.82
CA LYS A 135 7.38 6.52 19.85
C LYS A 135 5.87 6.31 19.74
N PRO A 136 5.13 6.26 20.86
CA PRO A 136 3.67 6.22 20.81
C PRO A 136 3.12 7.47 20.12
N LYS A 137 1.97 7.34 19.44
CA LYS A 137 1.21 8.49 18.92
C LYS A 137 0.44 9.11 20.10
N PRO A 138 0.82 10.29 20.59
CA PRO A 138 0.14 10.91 21.72
C PRO A 138 -1.25 11.38 21.30
N ALA A 139 -2.20 11.41 22.25
CA ALA A 139 -3.50 12.05 22.01
C ALA A 139 -3.35 13.55 21.66
N TYR A 140 -2.32 14.18 22.24
CA TYR A 140 -1.94 15.57 22.01
C TYR A 140 -0.48 15.63 21.53
N PRO A 141 -0.25 15.73 20.22
CA PRO A 141 1.09 15.93 19.68
C PRO A 141 1.74 17.20 20.22
N ALA A 142 3.08 17.18 20.36
CA ALA A 142 3.81 18.36 20.83
C ALA A 142 3.73 19.50 19.80
N PRO A 143 3.96 20.77 20.19
CA PRO A 143 3.99 21.88 19.25
C PRO A 143 4.95 21.62 18.08
N GLY A 144 4.46 21.74 16.85
CA GLY A 144 5.22 21.46 15.63
C GLY A 144 5.21 19.99 15.18
N GLU A 145 4.67 19.07 15.99
CA GLU A 145 4.40 17.70 15.57
C GLU A 145 2.98 17.56 15.01
N ARG A 146 2.84 16.76 13.95
CA ARG A 146 1.55 16.32 13.44
C ARG A 146 1.57 14.84 13.15
N ASP A 147 0.56 14.13 13.64
CA ASP A 147 0.34 12.72 13.35
C ASP A 147 -0.78 12.59 12.33
N VAL A 148 -0.72 11.57 11.47
CA VAL A 148 -1.86 11.23 10.63
C VAL A 148 -2.89 10.52 11.48
N TRP A 149 -4.10 11.07 11.48
CA TRP A 149 -5.24 10.45 12.15
C TRP A 149 -6.00 9.55 11.19
N ILE A 150 -6.32 10.06 10.00
CA ILE A 150 -7.10 9.32 9.02
C ILE A 150 -6.51 9.55 7.64
N SER A 151 -6.50 8.51 6.80
CA SER A 151 -6.24 8.63 5.38
C SER A 151 -7.29 7.93 4.54
N SER A 152 -7.45 8.38 3.29
CA SER A 152 -8.38 7.76 2.34
C SER A 152 -7.93 6.37 1.86
N GLY A 153 -6.73 5.92 2.25
CA GLY A 153 -6.06 4.82 1.57
C GLY A 153 -6.05 5.02 0.05
N ASP A 154 -6.26 3.94 -0.69
CA ASP A 154 -6.21 3.94 -2.14
C ASP A 154 -7.54 4.31 -2.83
N ILE A 155 -8.53 4.81 -2.09
CA ILE A 155 -9.89 5.08 -2.63
C ILE A 155 -9.84 6.03 -3.84
N TYR A 156 -9.02 7.08 -3.75
CA TYR A 156 -8.87 8.11 -4.80
C TYR A 156 -7.61 7.93 -5.64
N ILE A 157 -7.10 6.70 -5.72
CA ILE A 157 -5.91 6.35 -6.47
C ILE A 157 -6.28 5.54 -7.71
N ARG A 158 -5.51 5.78 -8.76
CA ARG A 158 -5.61 5.10 -10.04
C ARG A 158 -4.30 4.42 -10.37
N ARG A 159 -4.41 3.19 -10.86
CA ARG A 159 -3.27 2.36 -11.22
C ARG A 159 -3.43 1.93 -12.66
N HIS A 160 -2.81 2.69 -13.55
CA HIS A 160 -2.69 2.28 -14.94
C HIS A 160 -1.47 1.40 -15.06
N GLN A 161 -1.69 0.10 -15.22
CA GLN A 161 -0.60 -0.86 -15.40
C GLN A 161 -0.59 -1.35 -16.85
N VAL A 162 0.56 -1.27 -17.49
CA VAL A 162 0.82 -1.87 -18.80
C VAL A 162 1.75 -3.05 -18.58
N VAL A 163 1.36 -4.24 -19.01
CA VAL A 163 2.21 -5.45 -18.99
C VAL A 163 2.68 -5.71 -20.41
N TYR A 164 3.98 -5.89 -20.60
CA TYR A 164 4.59 -6.10 -21.91
C TYR A 164 4.89 -7.58 -22.16
N PRO A 165 5.19 -7.99 -23.40
CA PRO A 165 5.37 -9.41 -23.75
C PRO A 165 6.51 -10.13 -23.03
N ASP A 166 7.57 -9.42 -22.64
CA ASP A 166 8.67 -9.92 -21.81
C ASP A 166 8.32 -9.95 -20.31
N LEU A 167 7.07 -9.65 -19.98
CA LEU A 167 6.48 -9.63 -18.65
C LEU A 167 7.04 -8.55 -17.73
N HIS A 168 7.75 -7.55 -18.28
CA HIS A 168 7.90 -6.30 -17.55
C HIS A 168 6.56 -5.60 -17.46
N SER A 169 6.35 -4.86 -16.38
CA SER A 169 5.18 -4.00 -16.25
C SER A 169 5.59 -2.58 -15.90
N GLU A 170 4.90 -1.63 -16.50
CA GLU A 170 4.95 -0.23 -16.13
C GLU A 170 3.68 0.11 -15.36
N MET A 171 3.82 0.74 -14.20
CA MET A 171 2.69 1.18 -13.40
C MET A 171 2.74 2.69 -13.25
N ASN A 172 1.73 3.37 -13.79
CA ASN A 172 1.51 4.79 -13.62
C ASN A 172 0.40 5.00 -12.57
N ILE A 173 0.78 5.58 -11.43
CA ILE A 173 -0.11 5.83 -10.31
C ILE A 173 -0.52 7.30 -10.32
N THR A 174 -1.82 7.59 -10.42
CA THR A 174 -2.37 8.95 -10.44
C THR A 174 -3.46 9.11 -9.37
N GLY A 175 -3.93 10.36 -9.15
CA GLY A 175 -4.90 10.70 -8.12
C GLY A 175 -4.24 11.32 -6.88
N CYS A 176 -4.79 11.04 -5.70
CA CYS A 176 -4.25 11.52 -4.42
C CYS A 176 -4.68 10.65 -3.25
N TYR A 177 -3.88 10.70 -2.19
CA TYR A 177 -4.33 10.39 -0.84
C TYR A 177 -4.96 11.64 -0.24
N VAL A 178 -6.12 11.51 0.41
CA VAL A 178 -6.64 12.56 1.30
C VAL A 178 -6.23 12.18 2.71
N VAL A 179 -5.66 13.12 3.46
CA VAL A 179 -5.08 12.89 4.79
C VAL A 179 -5.62 13.91 5.78
N LEU A 180 -6.16 13.43 6.89
CA LEU A 180 -6.52 14.23 8.06
C LEU A 180 -5.38 14.16 9.09
N TRP A 181 -4.83 15.33 9.40
CA TRP A 181 -3.78 15.50 10.40
C TRP A 181 -4.35 15.78 11.79
N SER A 182 -3.55 15.51 12.82
CA SER A 182 -3.88 15.74 14.23
C SER A 182 -4.14 17.20 14.61
N ASP A 183 -3.65 18.14 13.81
CA ASP A 183 -3.91 19.57 13.92
C ASP A 183 -5.22 20.02 13.24
N GLY A 184 -5.93 19.09 12.60
CA GLY A 184 -7.18 19.34 11.87
C GLY A 184 -6.99 19.75 10.42
N LYS A 185 -5.74 19.88 9.94
CA LYS A 185 -5.49 20.14 8.53
C LYS A 185 -5.88 18.92 7.71
N ILE A 186 -6.51 19.17 6.57
CA ILE A 186 -6.80 18.16 5.56
C ILE A 186 -5.94 18.47 4.34
N GLU A 187 -5.17 17.48 3.86
CA GLU A 187 -4.26 17.65 2.74
C GLU A 187 -4.48 16.57 1.68
N ARG A 188 -4.38 16.97 0.40
CA ARG A 188 -4.23 16.04 -0.72
C ARG A 188 -2.75 15.81 -0.98
N ILE A 189 -2.32 14.56 -0.93
CA ILE A 189 -0.94 14.17 -1.18
C ILE A 189 -0.91 13.33 -2.44
N LYS A 190 -0.13 13.76 -3.44
CA LYS A 190 0.01 13.00 -4.68
C LYS A 190 0.71 11.67 -4.37
N PRO A 191 0.38 10.56 -5.07
CA PRO A 191 1.02 9.27 -4.82
C PRO A 191 2.55 9.37 -4.92
N GLY A 192 3.06 10.04 -5.94
CA GLY A 192 4.50 10.22 -6.11
C GLY A 192 5.20 10.99 -4.99
N ASP A 193 4.48 11.71 -4.13
CA ASP A 193 5.05 12.52 -3.04
C ASP A 193 4.93 11.84 -1.66
N VAL A 194 4.29 10.66 -1.57
CA VAL A 194 4.32 9.87 -0.30
C VAL A 194 5.72 9.33 -0.07
N LEU A 195 6.08 9.15 1.20
CA LEU A 195 7.39 8.64 1.60
C LEU A 195 7.34 7.12 1.72
N THR A 196 8.36 6.44 1.22
CA THR A 196 8.46 4.98 1.28
C THR A 196 9.42 4.55 2.37
N TYR A 197 9.08 3.49 3.10
CA TYR A 197 9.99 2.82 4.02
C TYR A 197 9.85 1.30 3.91
N ALA A 198 10.94 0.58 4.21
CA ALA A 198 10.91 -0.87 4.28
C ALA A 198 10.31 -1.29 5.63
N ASP A 199 9.18 -1.99 5.58
CA ASP A 199 8.51 -2.53 6.76
C ASP A 199 9.02 -3.95 7.07
N SER A 200 9.47 -4.66 6.02
CA SER A 200 10.22 -5.92 6.14
C SER A 200 11.19 -6.08 4.97
N ALA A 201 11.92 -7.20 4.93
CA ALA A 201 12.77 -7.54 3.80
C ALA A 201 12.00 -7.68 2.47
N THR A 202 10.68 -7.88 2.52
CA THR A 202 9.84 -8.13 1.35
C THR A 202 8.67 -7.16 1.19
N SER A 203 8.45 -6.24 2.15
CA SER A 203 7.35 -5.27 2.11
C SER A 203 7.85 -3.83 2.21
N THR A 204 7.29 -3.00 1.34
CA THR A 204 7.42 -1.54 1.40
C THR A 204 6.09 -0.96 1.84
N SER A 205 6.13 -0.10 2.85
CA SER A 205 4.98 0.63 3.37
C SER A 205 5.17 2.13 3.12
N TYR A 206 4.10 2.90 3.27
CA TYR A 206 4.08 4.32 2.98
C TYR A 206 3.77 5.15 4.22
N THR A 207 4.36 6.34 4.29
CA THR A 207 4.02 7.38 5.26
C THR A 207 3.92 8.72 4.53
N TYR A 208 3.46 9.75 5.24
CA TYR A 208 3.16 11.05 4.64
C TYR A 208 4.21 12.10 5.02
N PRO A 209 4.58 13.01 4.10
CA PRO A 209 5.50 14.11 4.38
C PRO A 209 5.05 14.94 5.59
N GLY A 210 5.99 15.23 6.49
CA GLY A 210 5.73 15.99 7.70
C GLY A 210 5.01 15.22 8.81
N ALA A 211 4.80 13.91 8.68
CA ALA A 211 4.36 13.08 9.80
C ALA A 211 5.45 12.98 10.88
N ALA A 212 5.05 13.16 12.13
CA ALA A 212 5.94 13.08 13.27
C ALA A 212 6.56 11.67 13.38
N GLY A 213 7.87 11.64 13.64
CA GLY A 213 8.63 10.40 13.78
C GLY A 213 9.03 9.71 12.47
N ASN A 214 8.81 10.34 11.32
CA ASN A 214 9.47 9.91 10.08
C ASN A 214 11.01 9.98 10.24
N PRO A 215 11.75 8.89 9.92
CA PRO A 215 13.21 8.91 9.89
C PRO A 215 13.75 9.93 8.89
N ALA A 216 14.95 10.44 9.15
CA ALA A 216 15.69 11.20 8.16
C ALA A 216 16.04 10.31 6.96
N GLY A 217 16.00 10.86 5.74
CA GLY A 217 16.42 10.16 4.54
C GLY A 217 15.37 9.21 3.92
N LEU A 218 14.12 9.23 4.40
CA LEU A 218 13.03 8.62 3.62
C LEU A 218 12.95 9.29 2.26
N VAL A 219 12.80 8.47 1.22
CA VAL A 219 12.63 8.93 -0.16
C VAL A 219 11.15 8.89 -0.54
N THR A 220 10.77 9.76 -1.48
CA THR A 220 9.43 9.74 -2.05
C THR A 220 9.22 8.50 -2.91
N GLN A 221 7.95 8.11 -3.12
CA GLN A 221 7.60 7.01 -4.02
C GLN A 221 8.13 7.27 -5.44
N ARG A 222 8.08 8.52 -5.92
CA ARG A 222 8.64 8.90 -7.22
C ARG A 222 10.16 8.69 -7.29
N GLU A 223 10.90 9.05 -6.24
CA GLU A 223 12.34 8.82 -6.16
C GLU A 223 12.66 7.33 -6.08
N ASN A 224 11.93 6.58 -5.26
CA ASN A 224 12.10 5.14 -5.14
C ASN A 224 11.85 4.43 -6.48
N GLN A 225 10.80 4.80 -7.22
CA GLN A 225 10.55 4.29 -8.57
C GLN A 225 11.71 4.57 -9.53
N LYS A 226 12.27 5.79 -9.51
CA LYS A 226 13.46 6.12 -10.33
C LYS A 226 14.67 5.25 -9.95
N LEU A 227 14.91 5.02 -8.66
CA LEU A 227 16.00 4.17 -8.17
C LEU A 227 15.84 2.71 -8.59
N VAL A 228 14.62 2.17 -8.51
CA VAL A 228 14.31 0.80 -8.95
C VAL A 228 14.51 0.66 -10.45
N ILE A 229 14.01 1.59 -11.26
CA ILE A 229 14.18 1.58 -12.72
C ILE A 229 15.68 1.67 -13.08
N ALA A 230 16.44 2.54 -12.42
CA ALA A 230 17.88 2.66 -12.65
C ALA A 230 18.63 1.35 -12.33
N LYS A 231 18.32 0.69 -11.20
CA LYS A 231 18.89 -0.61 -10.85
C LYS A 231 18.55 -1.70 -11.87
N MET A 232 17.31 -1.74 -12.36
CA MET A 232 16.89 -2.71 -13.38
C MET A 232 17.64 -2.51 -14.70
N ARG A 233 17.87 -1.25 -15.11
CA ARG A 233 18.65 -0.92 -16.31
C ARG A 233 20.12 -1.35 -16.16
N ASP A 234 20.75 -1.06 -15.03
CA ASP A 234 22.13 -1.49 -14.75
C ASP A 234 22.27 -3.01 -14.73
N THR A 235 21.27 -3.71 -14.16
CA THR A 235 21.25 -5.19 -14.14
C THR A 235 21.05 -5.77 -15.54
N LYS A 236 20.19 -5.19 -16.38
CA LYS A 236 20.05 -5.59 -17.79
C LYS A 236 21.35 -5.38 -18.56
N ASN A 237 22.07 -4.28 -18.31
CA ASN A 237 23.37 -4.01 -18.96
C ASN A 237 24.49 -4.95 -18.48
N LYS A 238 24.39 -5.51 -17.27
CA LYS A 238 25.35 -6.49 -16.74
C LYS A 238 25.08 -7.94 -17.19
N ILE A 239 23.91 -8.23 -17.73
CA ILE A 239 23.56 -9.57 -18.27
C ILE A 239 23.96 -9.71 -19.76
N VAL A 240 24.60 -8.68 -20.33
CA VAL A 240 25.05 -8.67 -21.72
C VAL A 240 26.50 -9.18 -21.79
N TYR A 241 26.62 -10.44 -22.25
CA TYR A 241 27.82 -11.25 -22.59
C TYR A 241 28.70 -11.76 -21.44
N ALA A 242 28.33 -12.94 -20.92
CA ALA A 242 29.32 -14.00 -20.77
C ALA A 242 29.11 -14.95 -21.97
N ASP A 243 29.96 -14.79 -22.99
CA ASP A 243 30.13 -15.77 -24.06
C ASP A 243 30.69 -17.09 -23.50
#